data_AF-A0A4Q5VIG5-F1
#
_entry.id   AF-A0A4Q5VIG5-F1
#
_cell.length_a   1.000
_cell.length_b   1.000
_cell.length_c   1.000
_cell.angle_alpha   90.00
_cell.angle_beta   90.00
_cell.angle_gamma   90.00
#
_symmetry.space_group_name_H-M   'P 1'
#
loop_
_entity.id
_entity.type
_entity.pdbx_description
1 polymer ?
#
loop_
_entity_poly.entity_id
_entity_poly.type
_entity_poly.pdbx_seq_one_letter_code
_entity_poly.pdbx_strand_id
1 'polypeptide(L)' 'MYLFFDTETTGLPRNWKAPVSDLANWPRMVQLAWLLYDNKGTLVAQSDAIIKPEGFRIPTDAAAIHGITHDIALA' A
#
# COMPACT_ATOMS: atom_id res chain seq x y z
N MET A 1 -12.09 14.72 13.26
CA MET A 1 -11.40 14.38 12.01
C MET A 1 -11.49 12.89 11.82
N TYR A 2 -11.66 12.45 10.58
CA TYR A 2 -11.72 11.05 10.18
C TYR A 2 -10.69 10.83 9.08
N LEU A 3 -9.82 9.85 9.24
CA LEU A 3 -8.85 9.45 8.22
C LEU A 3 -9.28 8.09 7.67
N PHE A 4 -9.58 8.06 6.39
CA PHE A 4 -9.77 6.83 5.63
C PHE A 4 -8.51 6.61 4.83
N PHE A 5 -8.00 5.39 4.83
CA PHE A 5 -6.85 5.03 4.02
C PHE A 5 -6.99 3.61 3.52
N ASP A 6 -6.34 3.36 2.40
CA ASP A 6 -6.27 2.06 1.78
C ASP A 6 -4.85 1.83 1.24
N THR A 7 -4.48 0.57 1.10
CA THR A 7 -3.12 0.18 0.71
C THR A 7 -3.13 -0.94 -0.30
N GLU A 8 -2.30 -0.80 -1.32
CA GLU A 8 -1.92 -1.92 -2.17
C GLU A 8 -0.58 -2.47 -1.72
N THR A 9 -0.42 -3.79 -1.81
CA THR A 9 0.76 -4.49 -1.30
C THR A 9 1.17 -5.62 -2.23
N THR A 10 2.37 -6.16 -2.04
CA THR A 10 2.86 -7.33 -2.79
C THR A 10 2.17 -8.65 -2.44
N GLY A 11 1.02 -8.62 -1.74
CA GLY A 11 0.23 -9.79 -1.35
C GLY A 11 -0.06 -9.83 0.15
N LEU A 12 -0.34 -11.02 0.66
CA LEU A 12 -0.65 -11.25 2.08
C LEU A 12 0.59 -11.72 2.86
N PRO A 13 0.65 -11.52 4.19
CA PRO A 13 1.72 -12.08 5.00
C PRO A 13 1.69 -13.61 4.96
N ARG A 14 2.87 -14.23 4.99
CA ARG A 14 2.99 -15.71 5.02
C ARG A 14 2.48 -16.28 6.35
N ASN A 15 2.70 -15.55 7.44
CA ASN A 15 2.26 -15.86 8.79
C ASN A 15 1.81 -14.58 9.51
N TRP A 16 0.53 -14.50 9.84
CA TRP A 16 -0.09 -13.38 10.55
C TRP A 16 0.38 -13.20 12.00
N LYS A 17 1.03 -14.22 12.59
CA LYS A 17 1.56 -14.20 13.96
C LYS A 17 3.06 -13.87 14.03
N ALA A 18 3.73 -13.65 12.89
CA ALA A 18 5.14 -13.29 12.89
C ALA A 18 5.35 -11.92 13.54
N PRO A 19 6.50 -11.65 14.18
CA PRO A 19 6.84 -10.32 14.65
C PRO A 19 6.93 -9.35 13.47
N VAL A 20 6.60 -8.07 13.70
CA VAL A 20 6.66 -7.02 12.66
C VAL A 20 8.07 -6.76 12.11
N SER A 21 9.10 -7.17 12.86
CA SER A 21 10.50 -7.09 12.44
C SER A 21 10.91 -8.16 11.42
N ASP A 22 10.10 -9.21 11.22
CA ASP A 22 10.36 -10.23 10.19
C ASP A 22 9.90 -9.72 8.82
N LEU A 23 10.73 -8.87 8.21
CA LEU A 23 10.42 -8.21 6.94
C LEU A 23 10.30 -9.18 5.74
N ALA A 24 10.79 -10.42 5.88
CA ALA A 24 10.65 -11.44 4.85
C ALA A 24 9.26 -12.11 4.87
N ASN A 25 8.55 -12.02 6.00
CA ASN A 25 7.20 -12.53 6.16
C ASN A 25 6.12 -11.57 5.65
N TRP A 26 6.28 -10.27 5.97
CA TRP A 26 5.27 -9.25 5.69
C TRP A 26 5.37 -8.74 4.24
N PRO A 27 4.23 -8.42 3.62
CA PRO A 27 4.23 -7.87 2.27
C PRO A 27 4.83 -6.46 2.25
N ARG A 28 5.31 -6.03 1.08
CA ARG A 28 5.84 -4.69 0.88
C ARG A 28 4.71 -3.79 0.36
N MET A 29 4.69 -2.55 0.83
CA MET A 29 3.71 -1.56 0.39
C MET A 29 4.00 -1.15 -1.06
N VAL A 30 2.94 -1.05 -1.86
CA VAL A 30 2.98 -0.66 -3.27
C VAL A 30 2.29 0.68 -3.47
N GLN A 31 1.22 0.97 -2.75
CA GLN A 31 0.50 2.24 -2.81
C GLN A 31 -0.06 2.60 -1.45
N LEU A 32 -0.21 3.90 -1.19
CA LEU A 32 -0.99 4.44 -0.09
C LEU A 32 -1.92 5.53 -0.62
N ALA A 33 -3.21 5.34 -0.44
CA ALA A 33 -4.24 6.34 -0.71
C ALA A 33 -4.94 6.72 0.59
N TRP A 34 -5.28 8.00 0.77
CA TRP A 34 -6.00 8.46 1.95
C TRP A 34 -6.88 9.67 1.69
N LEU A 35 -7.96 9.76 2.47
CA LEU A 35 -8.90 10.87 2.53
C LEU A 35 -9.04 11.33 3.99
N LEU A 36 -8.84 12.62 4.25
CA LEU A 36 -9.00 13.24 5.56
C LEU A 36 -10.25 14.11 5.57
N TYR A 37 -11.17 13.83 6.48
CA TYR A 37 -12.40 14.58 6.68
C TYR A 37 -12.42 15.29 8.03
N ASP A 38 -13.09 16.44 8.12
CA ASP A 38 -13.40 17.09 9.39
C ASP A 38 -14.58 16.38 10.10
N ASN A 39 -14.99 16.89 11.28
CA ASN A 39 -16.11 16.32 12.03
C ASN A 39 -17.50 16.60 11.44
N LYS A 40 -17.59 17.46 10.41
CA LYS A 40 -18.83 17.77 9.69
C LYS A 40 -18.95 16.98 8.38
N GLY A 41 -17.97 16.12 8.08
CA GLY A 41 -17.94 15.35 6.84
C GLY A 41 -17.40 16.13 5.63
N THR A 42 -16.69 17.24 5.85
CA THR A 42 -16.03 17.99 4.78
C THR A 42 -14.66 17.39 4.49
N LEU A 43 -14.35 17.12 3.22
CA LEU A 43 -13.01 16.69 2.80
C LEU A 43 -12.01 17.83 3.02
N VAL A 44 -10.98 17.56 3.82
CA VAL A 44 -9.92 18.50 4.18
C VAL A 44 -8.71 18.32 3.28
N ALA A 45 -8.31 17.07 3.05
CA ALA A 45 -7.16 16.74 2.23
C ALA A 45 -7.25 15.29 1.73
N GLN A 46 -6.53 15.00 0.66
CA GLN A 46 -6.39 13.64 0.13
C GLN A 46 -5.02 13.48 -0.54
N SER A 47 -4.56 12.25 -0.64
CA SER A 47 -3.40 11.89 -1.46
C SER A 47 -3.55 10.46 -1.96
N ASP A 48 -2.92 10.20 -3.09
CA ASP A 48 -2.71 8.87 -3.65
C ASP A 48 -1.27 8.81 -4.17
N ALA A 49 -0.48 7.88 -3.64
CA ALA A 49 0.93 7.76 -3.96
C ALA A 49 1.34 6.31 -4.15
N ILE A 50 1.97 6.03 -5.30
CA ILE A 50 2.68 4.78 -5.55
C ILE A 50 4.03 4.84 -4.84
N ILE A 51 4.35 3.78 -4.10
CA ILE A 51 5.60 3.64 -3.37
C ILE A 51 6.65 3.04 -4.29
N LYS A 52 7.74 3.78 -4.50
CA LYS A 52 8.87 3.30 -5.28
C LYS A 52 9.49 2.06 -4.64
N PRO A 53 9.64 0.94 -5.36
CA PRO A 53 10.18 -0.27 -4.78
C PRO A 53 11.69 -0.16 -4.56
N GLU A 54 12.11 -0.29 -3.31
CA GLU A 54 13.52 -0.36 -2.91
C GLU A 54 13.82 -1.72 -2.27
N GLY A 55 14.62 -2.53 -2.96
CA GLY A 55 15.03 -3.86 -2.49
C GLY A 55 13.95 -4.95 -2.57
N PHE A 56 12.86 -4.71 -3.34
CA PHE A 56 11.85 -5.72 -3.63
C PHE A 56 11.29 -5.58 -5.04
N ARG A 57 10.64 -6.63 -5.54
CA ARG A 57 9.92 -6.63 -6.82
C ARG A 57 8.44 -6.81 -6.56
N ILE A 58 7.60 -6.09 -7.31
CA ILE A 58 6.15 -6.28 -7.27
C ILE A 58 5.81 -7.56 -8.05
N PRO A 59 5.21 -8.57 -7.41
CA PRO A 59 4.81 -9.81 -8.07
C PRO A 59 3.72 -9.58 -9.13
N THR A 60 3.73 -10.39 -10.20
CA THR A 60 2.77 -10.25 -11.31
C THR A 60 1.34 -10.58 -10.93
N ASP A 61 1.14 -11.50 -9.98
CA ASP A 61 -0.16 -11.85 -9.41
C ASP A 61 -0.74 -10.71 -8.57
N ALA A 62 0.07 -10.05 -7.73
CA ALA A 62 -0.35 -8.84 -7.02
C ALA A 62 -0.70 -7.72 -8.02
N ALA A 63 0.18 -7.46 -8.99
CA ALA A 63 -0.05 -6.47 -10.03
C ALA A 63 -1.29 -6.77 -10.89
N ALA A 64 -1.66 -8.04 -11.08
CA ALA A 64 -2.89 -8.40 -11.79
C ALA A 64 -4.17 -8.05 -11.02
N ILE A 65 -4.10 -7.92 -9.69
CA ILE A 65 -5.21 -7.53 -8.83
C ILE A 65 -5.34 -6.00 -8.81
N HIS A 66 -4.27 -5.29 -8.45
CA HIS A 66 -4.31 -3.84 -8.21
C HIS A 66 -3.83 -2.98 -9.40
N GLY A 67 -3.33 -3.58 -10.48
CA GLY A 67 -2.96 -2.89 -11.72
C GLY A 67 -1.61 -2.15 -11.72
N ILE A 68 -0.87 -2.16 -10.61
CA ILE A 68 0.43 -1.44 -10.49
C ILE A 68 1.56 -2.42 -10.76
N THR A 69 2.15 -2.34 -11.95
CA THR A 69 3.32 -3.16 -12.29
C THR A 69 4.58 -2.60 -11.64
N HIS A 70 5.62 -3.43 -11.56
CA HIS A 70 6.93 -2.98 -11.06
C HIS A 70 7.50 -1.81 -11.85
N ASP A 71 7.30 -1.80 -13.18
CA ASP A 71 7.81 -0.73 -14.05
C ASP A 71 7.05 0.58 -13.84
N ILE A 72 5.72 0.52 -13.63
CA ILE A 72 4.92 1.68 -13.24
C ILE A 72 5.43 2.27 -11.92
N ALA A 73 5.74 1.41 -10.94
CA ALA A 73 6.20 1.87 -9.64
C ALA A 73 7.64 2.41 -9.62
N LEU A 74 8.42 2.20 -10.70
CA LEU A 74 9.78 2.74 -10.84
C LEU A 74 9.83 4.07 -11.60
N ALA A 75 8.77 4.41 -12.34
CA ALA A 75 8.63 5.66 -13.10
C ALA A 75 8.47 6.86 -12.17
#